data_AF-A0A831K248-F1
#
_entry.id   AF-A0A831K248-F1
#
_cell.length_a   1.000
_cell.length_b   1.000
_cell.length_c   1.000
_cell.angle_alpha   90.00
_cell.angle_beta   90.00
_cell.angle_gamma   90.00
#
_symmetry.space_group_name_H-M   'P 1'
#
loop_
_entity.id
_entity.type
_entity.pdbx_description
1 polymer ?
#
loop_
_entity_poly.entity_id
_entity_poly.type
_entity_poly.pdbx_seq_one_letter_code
_entity_poly.pdbx_strand_id
1 'polypeptide(L)'
;YISTDIPKDLPAYLRTYLTKIKIKRIDNWANVPLSKGDSLEAEIPIKTREEKLSFYILVERNNNEYDKVSLFSEKDYNKKLGEARKGMWSNWIEYKFKLYGKYTPAYFRFKVIKLSSDGKELHLYFTQIYPKEGWSYPSELARELVEKLGPYLHRPTEQALVVSGASDVETFIQEEKYQAHWYAKVASYLLMKYNWRLFMMKWHGPDFFEHFTLHLIDPSHPLFDPSKEKEEWDLYAEFYKICDDLIASVLNVVDDDNTIIAVVSDHGHVANVVYHIGNEVLEKAGLLHRRDDGSIDWSRTKAVFLAEGIWINLKGRDPQGIVEPGEEYEEVRDEVINLLLDLKDPRTGKPVFSLVCRREEAKILGREVS
;
A
#
# COMPACT_ATOMS: atom_id res chain seq x y z
N TYR A 1 -13.41 5.34 -0.22
CA TYR A 1 -14.51 6.24 0.19
C TYR A 1 -15.67 5.42 0.72
N ILE A 2 -16.23 5.78 1.88
CA ILE A 2 -17.33 5.05 2.51
C ILE A 2 -18.45 6.00 2.95
N SER A 3 -19.71 5.58 2.87
CA SER A 3 -20.84 6.37 3.41
C SER A 3 -21.15 6.08 4.87
N THR A 4 -20.66 4.96 5.40
CA THR A 4 -20.82 4.54 6.80
C THR A 4 -19.82 5.26 7.72
N ASP A 5 -20.00 5.10 9.03
CA ASP A 5 -19.03 5.58 10.01
C ASP A 5 -17.69 4.83 9.89
N ILE A 6 -16.59 5.57 10.02
CA ILE A 6 -15.25 4.97 10.14
C ILE A 6 -15.18 4.26 11.51
N PRO A 7 -14.71 2.99 11.57
CA PRO A 7 -14.62 2.25 12.84
C PRO A 7 -13.82 3.01 13.89
N LYS A 8 -14.39 3.10 15.12
CA LYS A 8 -13.81 3.91 16.21
C LYS A 8 -12.59 3.26 16.87
N ASP A 9 -12.43 1.97 16.68
CA ASP A 9 -11.34 1.12 17.12
C ASP A 9 -10.18 1.08 16.11
N LEU A 10 -10.38 1.54 14.88
CA LEU A 10 -9.33 1.59 13.86
C LEU A 10 -8.21 2.56 14.29
N PRO A 11 -6.92 2.15 14.29
CA PRO A 11 -5.80 3.03 14.59
C PRO A 11 -5.78 4.31 13.73
N ALA A 12 -5.35 5.43 14.32
CA ALA A 12 -5.41 6.74 13.67
C ALA A 12 -4.68 6.80 12.32
N TYR A 13 -3.52 6.14 12.20
CA TYR A 13 -2.76 6.09 10.95
C TYR A 13 -3.50 5.33 9.83
N LEU A 14 -4.26 4.28 10.17
CA LEU A 14 -5.08 3.53 9.20
C LEU A 14 -6.34 4.29 8.76
N ARG A 15 -6.90 5.15 9.61
CA ARG A 15 -8.06 5.99 9.24
C ARG A 15 -7.77 6.92 8.07
N THR A 16 -6.49 7.26 7.82
CA THR A 16 -6.10 8.15 6.73
C THR A 16 -6.39 7.58 5.34
N TYR A 17 -6.55 6.25 5.21
CA TYR A 17 -6.94 5.58 3.96
C TYR A 17 -8.45 5.63 3.69
N LEU A 18 -9.26 6.02 4.68
CA LEU A 18 -10.71 6.12 4.56
C LEU A 18 -11.15 7.57 4.48
N THR A 19 -12.01 7.86 3.51
CA THR A 19 -12.71 9.15 3.40
C THR A 19 -14.20 8.91 3.52
N LYS A 20 -14.82 9.49 4.55
CA LYS A 20 -16.27 9.46 4.74
C LYS A 20 -16.95 10.42 3.76
N ILE A 21 -17.96 9.94 3.04
CA ILE A 21 -18.78 10.72 2.12
C ILE A 21 -20.23 10.75 2.59
N LYS A 22 -20.97 11.79 2.22
CA LYS A 22 -22.38 11.93 2.57
C LYS A 22 -23.24 11.70 1.34
N ILE A 23 -24.06 10.66 1.40
CA ILE A 23 -25.09 10.40 0.39
C ILE A 23 -26.33 11.23 0.73
N LYS A 24 -26.88 11.91 -0.28
CA LYS A 24 -28.12 12.68 -0.18
C LYS A 24 -28.89 12.58 -1.49
N ARG A 25 -30.13 13.08 -1.52
CA ARG A 25 -30.87 13.19 -2.79
C ARG A 25 -30.16 14.15 -3.73
N ILE A 26 -30.24 13.86 -5.03
CA ILE A 26 -29.73 14.72 -6.08
C ILE A 26 -30.23 16.17 -5.89
N ASP A 27 -29.32 17.14 -6.02
CA ASP A 27 -29.62 18.54 -5.78
C ASP A 27 -28.77 19.45 -6.67
N ASN A 28 -29.41 20.42 -7.34
CA ASN A 28 -28.76 21.41 -8.20
C ASN A 28 -27.89 20.81 -9.33
N TRP A 29 -28.41 19.81 -10.05
CA TRP A 29 -27.75 19.24 -11.24
C TRP A 29 -28.33 19.76 -12.55
N ALA A 30 -27.46 20.01 -13.52
CA ALA A 30 -27.85 20.30 -14.90
C ALA A 30 -28.05 19.01 -15.73
N ASN A 31 -28.94 19.07 -16.72
CA ASN A 31 -29.13 18.07 -17.78
C ASN A 31 -29.47 16.64 -17.31
N VAL A 32 -30.01 16.47 -16.10
CA VAL A 32 -30.38 15.15 -15.58
C VAL A 32 -31.62 14.63 -16.32
N PRO A 33 -31.57 13.43 -16.93
CA PRO A 33 -32.76 12.81 -17.52
C PRO A 33 -33.85 12.60 -16.48
N LEU A 34 -35.13 12.78 -16.85
CA LEU A 34 -36.26 12.57 -15.95
C LEU A 34 -36.26 11.17 -15.30
N SER A 35 -35.81 10.15 -16.04
CA SER A 35 -35.66 8.77 -15.54
C SER A 35 -34.60 8.59 -14.45
N LYS A 36 -33.83 9.63 -14.14
CA LYS A 36 -32.76 9.65 -13.13
C LYS A 36 -33.04 10.64 -12.00
N GLY A 37 -34.22 11.25 -11.96
CA GLY A 37 -34.59 12.26 -10.96
C GLY A 37 -34.66 11.75 -9.51
N ASP A 38 -34.72 10.44 -9.30
CA ASP A 38 -34.69 9.80 -7.98
C ASP A 38 -33.28 9.37 -7.52
N SER A 39 -32.24 9.66 -8.31
CA SER A 39 -30.86 9.30 -7.98
C SER A 39 -30.39 9.95 -6.68
N LEU A 40 -29.44 9.30 -6.02
CA LEU A 40 -28.70 9.88 -4.90
C LEU A 40 -27.40 10.49 -5.41
N GLU A 41 -26.86 11.48 -4.71
CA GLU A 41 -25.58 12.09 -4.99
C GLU A 41 -24.63 11.99 -3.80
N ALA A 42 -23.33 12.03 -4.09
CA ALA A 42 -22.30 12.36 -3.13
C ALA A 42 -21.15 13.11 -3.81
N GLU A 43 -20.41 13.88 -3.03
CA GLU A 43 -19.17 14.52 -3.45
C GLU A 43 -17.98 13.61 -3.12
N ILE A 44 -17.05 13.49 -4.06
CA ILE A 44 -15.82 12.72 -3.95
C ILE A 44 -14.65 13.71 -3.92
N PRO A 45 -14.17 14.11 -2.73
CA PRO A 45 -13.03 15.01 -2.63
C PRO A 45 -11.75 14.29 -3.04
N ILE A 46 -10.97 14.91 -3.91
CA ILE A 46 -9.66 14.44 -4.38
C ILE A 46 -8.61 15.45 -3.94
N LYS A 47 -7.54 14.96 -3.33
CA LYS A 47 -6.39 15.76 -2.94
C LYS A 47 -5.14 15.20 -3.62
N THR A 48 -4.52 16.00 -4.47
CA THR A 48 -3.18 15.71 -5.01
C THR A 48 -2.13 16.47 -4.21
N ARG A 49 -0.86 16.40 -4.64
CA ARG A 49 0.21 17.21 -4.04
C ARG A 49 0.03 18.72 -4.29
N GLU A 50 -0.62 19.10 -5.39
CA GLU A 50 -0.66 20.49 -5.87
C GLU A 50 -2.07 21.10 -5.90
N GLU A 51 -3.11 20.29 -5.80
CA GLU A 51 -4.49 20.78 -5.85
C GLU A 51 -5.46 19.94 -5.01
N LYS A 52 -6.59 20.58 -4.69
CA LYS A 52 -7.79 19.94 -4.19
C LYS A 52 -8.89 20.19 -5.21
N LEU A 53 -9.57 19.13 -5.61
CA LEU A 53 -10.74 19.20 -6.48
C LEU A 53 -11.80 18.22 -5.98
N SER A 54 -12.98 18.30 -6.57
CA SER A 54 -14.08 17.40 -6.24
C SER A 54 -14.65 16.81 -7.53
N PHE A 55 -14.86 15.50 -7.51
CA PHE A 55 -15.77 14.85 -8.44
C PHE A 55 -17.12 14.62 -7.78
N TYR A 56 -18.12 14.32 -8.59
CA TYR A 56 -19.48 14.08 -8.12
C TYR A 56 -19.93 12.71 -8.59
N ILE A 57 -20.66 11.99 -7.74
CA ILE A 57 -21.29 10.73 -8.15
C ILE A 57 -22.80 10.88 -8.19
N LEU A 58 -23.42 10.11 -9.08
CA LEU A 58 -24.82 9.72 -8.98
C LEU A 58 -24.90 8.22 -8.71
N VAL A 59 -25.63 7.86 -7.66
CA VAL A 59 -26.04 6.49 -7.37
C VAL A 59 -27.41 6.31 -8.03
N GLU A 60 -27.43 5.54 -9.10
CA GLU A 60 -28.55 5.41 -10.00
C GLU A 60 -29.32 4.13 -9.73
N ARG A 61 -30.65 4.23 -9.79
CA ARG A 61 -31.55 3.09 -9.68
C ARG A 61 -31.69 2.38 -11.03
N ASN A 62 -31.81 1.06 -10.95
CA ASN A 62 -32.20 0.19 -12.03
C ASN A 62 -33.30 -0.75 -11.50
N ASN A 63 -34.48 -0.72 -12.11
CA ASN A 63 -35.69 -1.32 -11.55
C ASN A 63 -35.97 -0.80 -10.13
N ASN A 64 -35.94 -1.67 -9.12
CA ASN A 64 -36.29 -1.34 -7.74
C ASN A 64 -35.07 -1.10 -6.83
N GLU A 65 -33.84 -1.23 -7.35
CA GLU A 65 -32.62 -1.20 -6.53
C GLU A 65 -31.56 -0.25 -7.09
N TYR A 66 -30.79 0.36 -6.20
CA TYR A 66 -29.57 1.08 -6.58
C TYR A 66 -28.46 0.06 -6.87
N ASP A 67 -27.99 0.02 -8.12
CA ASP A 67 -27.01 -0.97 -8.57
C ASP A 67 -25.82 -0.37 -9.33
N LYS A 68 -25.84 0.94 -9.60
CA LYS A 68 -24.87 1.62 -10.46
C LYS A 68 -24.43 2.97 -9.88
N VAL A 69 -23.15 3.27 -10.03
CA VAL A 69 -22.55 4.55 -9.68
C VAL A 69 -21.94 5.17 -10.94
N SER A 70 -22.34 6.38 -11.27
CA SER A 70 -21.74 7.20 -12.33
C SER A 70 -20.92 8.32 -11.70
N LEU A 71 -19.70 8.56 -12.20
CA LEU A 71 -18.79 9.61 -11.77
C LEU A 71 -18.79 10.77 -12.78
N PHE A 72 -18.75 11.99 -12.30
CA PHE A 72 -18.83 13.22 -13.08
C PHE A 72 -17.78 14.24 -12.61
N SER A 73 -17.30 15.06 -13.54
CA SER A 73 -16.36 16.15 -13.23
C SER A 73 -17.05 17.36 -12.58
N GLU A 74 -18.34 17.54 -12.86
CA GLU A 74 -19.16 18.66 -12.39
C GLU A 74 -20.59 18.15 -12.16
N LYS A 75 -21.46 18.96 -11.52
CA LYS A 75 -22.90 18.66 -11.36
C LYS A 75 -23.70 18.88 -12.65
N ASP A 76 -23.29 18.18 -13.70
CA ASP A 76 -23.93 18.19 -15.01
C ASP A 76 -23.88 16.76 -15.58
N TYR A 77 -25.03 16.20 -15.92
CA TYR A 77 -25.14 14.83 -16.42
C TYR A 77 -24.35 14.60 -17.73
N ASN A 78 -24.08 15.66 -18.50
CA ASN A 78 -23.27 15.59 -19.72
C ASN A 78 -21.75 15.53 -19.42
N LYS A 79 -21.32 15.76 -18.19
CA LYS A 79 -19.91 15.79 -17.76
C LYS A 79 -19.43 14.47 -17.15
N LYS A 80 -20.04 13.37 -17.58
CA LYS A 80 -19.76 12.02 -17.10
C LYS A 80 -18.34 11.59 -17.44
N LEU A 81 -17.63 11.07 -16.44
CA LEU A 81 -16.27 10.54 -16.54
C LEU A 81 -16.26 9.02 -16.69
N GLY A 82 -17.13 8.32 -15.96
CA GLY A 82 -17.19 6.86 -15.97
C GLY A 82 -18.35 6.32 -15.16
N GLU A 83 -18.57 5.02 -15.20
CA GLU A 83 -19.57 4.34 -14.39
C GLU A 83 -19.13 2.92 -14.03
N ALA A 84 -19.69 2.39 -12.95
CA ALA A 84 -19.50 1.02 -12.53
C ALA A 84 -20.75 0.51 -11.80
N ARG A 85 -21.01 -0.78 -11.91
CA ARG A 85 -22.04 -1.48 -11.13
C ARG A 85 -21.45 -2.04 -9.85
N LYS A 86 -22.31 -2.40 -8.89
CA LYS A 86 -21.91 -3.12 -7.67
C LYS A 86 -21.03 -4.34 -8.02
N GLY A 87 -19.88 -4.46 -7.34
CA GLY A 87 -18.87 -5.49 -7.55
C GLY A 87 -17.96 -5.27 -8.77
N MET A 88 -18.22 -4.26 -9.60
CA MET A 88 -17.50 -4.05 -10.86
C MET A 88 -16.59 -2.83 -10.82
N TRP A 89 -15.54 -2.88 -11.65
CA TRP A 89 -14.69 -1.74 -11.97
C TRP A 89 -15.35 -0.86 -13.04
N SER A 90 -15.04 0.43 -13.00
CA SER A 90 -15.27 1.32 -14.14
C SER A 90 -14.23 1.03 -15.23
N ASN A 91 -14.52 1.51 -16.45
CA ASN A 91 -13.47 1.70 -17.44
C ASN A 91 -12.39 2.65 -16.89
N TRP A 92 -11.20 2.62 -17.49
CA TRP A 92 -10.18 3.61 -17.25
C TRP A 92 -10.66 5.00 -17.67
N ILE A 93 -10.44 5.97 -16.78
CA ILE A 93 -10.84 7.37 -16.93
C ILE A 93 -9.57 8.18 -17.13
N GLU A 94 -9.53 8.95 -18.21
CA GLU A 94 -8.49 9.96 -18.43
C GLU A 94 -8.99 11.32 -17.94
N TYR A 95 -8.21 11.98 -17.10
CA TYR A 95 -8.50 13.34 -16.66
C TYR A 95 -7.20 14.13 -16.48
N LYS A 96 -7.28 15.47 -16.50
CA LYS A 96 -6.10 16.34 -16.35
C LYS A 96 -5.95 16.79 -14.90
N PHE A 97 -4.77 16.58 -14.34
CA PHE A 97 -4.42 17.01 -12.99
C PHE A 97 -3.17 17.88 -13.00
N LYS A 98 -3.03 18.75 -12.01
CA LYS A 98 -1.86 19.61 -11.85
C LYS A 98 -0.65 18.81 -11.33
N LEU A 99 0.42 18.80 -12.11
CA LEU A 99 1.70 18.17 -11.81
C LEU A 99 2.85 19.07 -12.31
N TYR A 100 3.74 19.44 -11.40
CA TYR A 100 4.82 20.41 -11.61
C TYR A 100 4.33 21.72 -12.26
N GLY A 101 3.20 22.24 -11.79
CA GLY A 101 2.60 23.48 -12.29
C GLY A 101 1.89 23.37 -13.64
N LYS A 102 1.80 22.18 -14.27
CA LYS A 102 1.13 21.96 -15.56
C LYS A 102 -0.02 20.97 -15.42
N TYR A 103 -1.05 21.12 -16.25
CA TYR A 103 -2.13 20.13 -16.35
C TYR A 103 -1.69 18.95 -17.22
N THR A 104 -1.49 17.81 -16.58
CA THR A 104 -0.99 16.58 -17.19
C THR A 104 -2.10 15.53 -17.23
N PRO A 105 -2.33 14.86 -18.38
CA PRO A 105 -3.24 13.73 -18.45
C PRO A 105 -2.79 12.60 -17.52
N ALA A 106 -3.71 12.09 -16.72
CA ALA A 106 -3.51 10.96 -15.84
C ALA A 106 -4.71 10.03 -15.91
N TYR A 107 -4.45 8.76 -15.62
CA TYR A 107 -5.47 7.73 -15.58
C TYR A 107 -5.80 7.34 -14.15
N PHE A 108 -7.06 7.01 -13.94
CA PHE A 108 -7.56 6.33 -12.75
C PHE A 108 -8.82 5.55 -13.12
N ARG A 109 -9.28 4.67 -12.24
CA ARG A 109 -10.61 4.04 -12.31
C ARG A 109 -11.12 3.83 -10.89
N PHE A 110 -12.37 3.41 -10.77
CA PHE A 110 -12.95 3.10 -9.47
C PHE A 110 -13.70 1.77 -9.48
N LYS A 111 -13.83 1.12 -8.33
CA LYS A 111 -14.66 -0.06 -8.10
C LYS A 111 -15.76 0.27 -7.13
N VAL A 112 -16.97 -0.22 -7.39
CA VAL A 112 -18.08 -0.19 -6.41
C VAL A 112 -17.98 -1.47 -5.57
N ILE A 113 -17.16 -1.44 -4.53
CA ILE A 113 -16.98 -2.57 -3.61
C ILE A 113 -18.32 -2.98 -2.99
N LYS A 114 -19.04 -2.00 -2.43
CA LYS A 114 -20.34 -2.24 -1.78
C LYS A 114 -21.34 -1.18 -2.18
N LEU A 115 -22.57 -1.64 -2.42
CA LEU A 115 -23.76 -0.80 -2.63
C LEU A 115 -24.98 -1.52 -2.06
N SER A 116 -25.70 -0.88 -1.12
CA SER A 116 -27.00 -1.38 -0.64
C SER A 116 -28.11 -1.09 -1.64
N SER A 117 -29.16 -1.92 -1.63
CA SER A 117 -30.32 -1.77 -2.52
C SER A 117 -31.07 -0.45 -2.34
N ASP A 118 -30.97 0.18 -1.16
CA ASP A 118 -31.53 1.51 -0.86
C ASP A 118 -30.55 2.68 -1.15
N GLY A 119 -29.32 2.37 -1.58
CA GLY A 119 -28.30 3.33 -1.99
C GLY A 119 -27.62 4.08 -0.85
N LYS A 120 -27.92 3.77 0.42
CA LYS A 120 -27.38 4.50 1.58
C LYS A 120 -26.02 3.97 2.05
N GLU A 121 -25.73 2.70 1.85
CA GLU A 121 -24.41 2.12 2.10
C GLU A 121 -23.65 2.03 0.79
N LEU A 122 -22.53 2.75 0.71
CA LEU A 122 -21.67 2.82 -0.45
C LEU A 122 -20.21 2.71 0.00
N HIS A 123 -19.46 1.86 -0.69
CA HIS A 123 -18.01 1.76 -0.57
C HIS A 123 -17.42 1.82 -1.97
N LEU A 124 -16.68 2.89 -2.25
CA LEU A 124 -15.94 3.07 -3.49
C LEU A 124 -14.44 2.97 -3.23
N TYR A 125 -13.77 2.16 -4.04
CA TYR A 125 -12.32 2.14 -4.16
C TYR A 125 -11.90 2.92 -5.40
N PHE A 126 -10.87 3.75 -5.30
CA PHE A 126 -10.25 4.43 -6.43
C PHE A 126 -8.82 3.97 -6.54
N THR A 127 -8.37 3.68 -7.75
CA THR A 127 -6.97 3.39 -8.01
C THR A 127 -6.11 4.62 -7.74
N GLN A 128 -4.79 4.42 -7.69
CA GLN A 128 -3.86 5.53 -7.83
C GLN A 128 -4.19 6.34 -9.10
N ILE A 129 -4.17 7.67 -8.99
CA ILE A 129 -4.14 8.58 -10.15
C ILE A 129 -2.68 8.66 -10.62
N TYR A 130 -2.40 8.19 -11.84
CA TYR A 130 -1.03 8.12 -12.35
C TYR A 130 -0.89 8.74 -13.75
N PRO A 131 0.15 9.58 -13.98
CA PRO A 131 0.29 10.30 -15.24
C PRO A 131 0.50 9.38 -16.43
N LYS A 132 -0.04 9.78 -17.58
CA LYS A 132 0.13 9.09 -18.87
C LYS A 132 1.59 9.06 -19.34
N GLU A 133 2.42 10.00 -18.88
CA GLU A 133 3.78 10.20 -19.36
C GLU A 133 4.71 10.79 -18.29
N GLY A 134 6.00 10.87 -18.60
CA GLY A 134 6.99 11.59 -17.77
C GLY A 134 7.57 10.79 -16.60
N TRP A 135 7.30 9.49 -16.52
CA TRP A 135 7.80 8.58 -15.48
C TRP A 135 8.84 7.57 -15.98
N SER A 136 9.22 7.62 -17.26
CA SER A 136 10.23 6.75 -17.87
C SER A 136 11.45 7.52 -18.37
N TYR A 137 12.53 6.79 -18.63
CA TYR A 137 13.64 7.25 -19.46
C TYR A 137 13.87 6.24 -20.60
N PRO A 138 13.93 6.67 -21.88
CA PRO A 138 13.64 8.03 -22.34
C PRO A 138 12.16 8.42 -22.09
N SER A 139 11.86 9.71 -22.09
CA SER A 139 10.58 10.25 -21.58
C SER A 139 9.35 9.83 -22.39
N GLU A 140 9.54 9.64 -23.69
CA GLU A 140 8.51 9.24 -24.65
C GLU A 140 8.05 7.79 -24.46
N LEU A 141 8.89 6.94 -23.83
CA LEU A 141 8.57 5.54 -23.63
C LEU A 141 7.31 5.36 -22.76
N ALA A 142 7.13 6.18 -21.73
CA ALA A 142 5.95 6.13 -20.86
C ALA A 142 4.65 6.31 -21.66
N ARG A 143 4.60 7.33 -22.52
CA ARG A 143 3.44 7.59 -23.38
C ARG A 143 3.19 6.42 -24.32
N GLU A 144 4.24 5.92 -24.96
CA GLU A 144 4.17 4.79 -25.88
C GLU A 144 3.63 3.52 -25.20
N LEU A 145 4.13 3.18 -24.00
CA LEU A 145 3.68 2.03 -23.24
C LEU A 145 2.20 2.19 -22.85
N VAL A 146 1.77 3.37 -22.41
CA VAL A 146 0.38 3.61 -22.02
C VAL A 146 -0.57 3.53 -23.22
N GLU A 147 -0.18 4.09 -24.36
CA GLU A 147 -0.99 4.08 -25.58
C GLU A 147 -1.12 2.67 -26.19
N LYS A 148 -0.08 1.84 -26.09
CA LYS A 148 -0.09 0.47 -26.62
C LYS A 148 -0.69 -0.55 -25.66
N LEU A 149 -0.39 -0.43 -24.36
CA LEU A 149 -0.60 -1.51 -23.38
C LEU A 149 -1.65 -1.15 -22.33
N GLY A 150 -2.10 0.11 -22.30
CA GLY A 150 -3.06 0.64 -21.35
C GLY A 150 -2.41 1.35 -20.16
N PRO A 151 -3.23 1.94 -19.26
CA PRO A 151 -2.74 2.76 -18.16
C PRO A 151 -1.80 2.05 -17.20
N TYR A 152 -0.72 2.73 -16.81
CA TYR A 152 0.20 2.24 -15.80
C TYR A 152 -0.32 2.56 -14.40
N LEU A 153 -0.20 1.57 -13.51
CA LEU A 153 -0.51 1.68 -12.11
C LEU A 153 0.77 1.43 -11.32
N HIS A 154 1.37 2.49 -10.79
CA HIS A 154 2.67 2.40 -10.12
C HIS A 154 2.57 1.82 -8.71
N ARG A 155 1.55 2.25 -7.95
CA ARG A 155 1.23 1.73 -6.63
C ARG A 155 -0.17 1.08 -6.67
N PRO A 156 -0.25 -0.26 -6.67
CA PRO A 156 -1.50 -0.98 -6.50
C PRO A 156 -1.99 -0.91 -5.06
N THR A 157 -3.12 -1.56 -4.78
CA THR A 157 -3.66 -1.71 -3.42
C THR A 157 -2.56 -2.30 -2.55
N GLU A 158 -2.10 -1.54 -1.57
CA GLU A 158 -1.15 -2.02 -0.57
C GLU A 158 -1.89 -2.70 0.59
N GLN A 159 -1.19 -3.54 1.35
CA GLN A 159 -1.74 -4.25 2.52
C GLN A 159 -2.45 -3.33 3.50
N ALA A 160 -1.94 -2.10 3.70
CA ALA A 160 -2.54 -1.13 4.61
C ALA A 160 -3.94 -0.68 4.17
N LEU A 161 -4.25 -0.67 2.87
CA LEU A 161 -5.58 -0.34 2.37
C LEU A 161 -6.59 -1.46 2.67
N VAL A 162 -6.16 -2.72 2.63
CA VAL A 162 -7.00 -3.86 2.98
C VAL A 162 -7.22 -3.92 4.49
N VAL A 163 -6.14 -3.82 5.28
CA VAL A 163 -6.18 -3.83 6.75
C VAL A 163 -7.01 -2.67 7.33
N SER A 164 -6.98 -1.50 6.68
CA SER A 164 -7.83 -0.37 7.07
C SER A 164 -9.30 -0.50 6.69
N GLY A 165 -9.67 -1.51 5.88
CA GLY A 165 -11.00 -1.64 5.28
C GLY A 165 -11.29 -0.63 4.17
N ALA A 166 -10.27 0.05 3.64
CA ALA A 166 -10.41 0.94 2.49
C ALA A 166 -10.57 0.18 1.17
N SER A 167 -10.05 -1.05 1.12
CA SER A 167 -10.24 -2.04 0.04
C SER A 167 -10.62 -3.40 0.63
N ASP A 168 -10.99 -4.35 -0.23
CA ASP A 168 -11.21 -5.76 0.11
C ASP A 168 -10.17 -6.66 -0.58
N VAL A 169 -10.13 -7.93 -0.19
CA VAL A 169 -9.17 -8.93 -0.72
C VAL A 169 -9.35 -9.14 -2.22
N GLU A 170 -10.61 -9.22 -2.68
CA GLU A 170 -10.92 -9.44 -4.10
C GLU A 170 -10.39 -8.29 -4.96
N THR A 171 -10.57 -7.05 -4.51
CA THR A 171 -10.10 -5.83 -5.18
C THR A 171 -8.59 -5.75 -5.16
N PHE A 172 -7.94 -6.12 -4.05
CA PHE A 172 -6.49 -6.25 -3.95
C PHE A 172 -5.95 -7.22 -5.02
N ILE A 173 -6.45 -8.46 -5.06
CA ILE A 173 -6.00 -9.48 -6.03
C ILE A 173 -6.24 -9.02 -7.47
N GLN A 174 -7.38 -8.40 -7.76
CA GLN A 174 -7.68 -7.88 -9.09
C GLN A 174 -6.72 -6.77 -9.53
N GLU A 175 -6.27 -5.92 -8.61
CA GLU A 175 -5.33 -4.84 -8.92
C GLU A 175 -3.89 -5.34 -9.05
N GLU A 176 -3.46 -6.26 -8.18
CA GLU A 176 -2.19 -6.97 -8.31
C GLU A 176 -2.10 -7.71 -9.65
N LYS A 177 -3.16 -8.45 -10.01
CA LYS A 177 -3.26 -9.14 -11.30
C LYS A 177 -3.20 -8.18 -12.48
N TYR A 178 -3.89 -7.03 -12.39
CA TYR A 178 -3.79 -6.00 -13.41
C TYR A 178 -2.36 -5.50 -13.57
N GLN A 179 -1.69 -5.19 -12.45
CA GLN A 179 -0.33 -4.69 -12.47
C GLN A 179 0.64 -5.73 -13.04
N ALA A 180 0.61 -6.97 -12.56
CA ALA A 180 1.46 -8.04 -13.07
C ALA A 180 1.29 -8.27 -14.57
N HIS A 181 0.04 -8.32 -15.06
CA HIS A 181 -0.22 -8.44 -16.50
C HIS A 181 0.28 -7.23 -17.29
N TRP A 182 0.22 -6.03 -16.73
CA TRP A 182 0.79 -4.84 -17.36
C TRP A 182 2.32 -4.95 -17.45
N TYR A 183 2.97 -5.37 -16.36
CA TYR A 183 4.42 -5.62 -16.34
C TYR A 183 4.83 -6.70 -17.34
N ALA A 184 4.08 -7.80 -17.43
CA ALA A 184 4.28 -8.86 -18.41
C ALA A 184 4.27 -8.32 -19.84
N LYS A 185 3.23 -7.56 -20.21
CA LYS A 185 3.12 -6.91 -21.52
C LYS A 185 4.29 -5.97 -21.81
N VAL A 186 4.70 -5.18 -20.82
CA VAL A 186 5.83 -4.25 -20.95
C VAL A 186 7.14 -5.00 -21.12
N ALA A 187 7.39 -6.03 -20.31
CA ALA A 187 8.59 -6.84 -20.41
C ALA A 187 8.69 -7.47 -21.81
N SER A 188 7.65 -8.16 -22.26
CA SER A 188 7.63 -8.75 -23.60
C SER A 188 7.83 -7.70 -24.69
N TYR A 189 7.17 -6.54 -24.58
CA TYR A 189 7.30 -5.46 -25.54
C TYR A 189 8.72 -4.91 -25.63
N LEU A 190 9.35 -4.63 -24.49
CA LEU A 190 10.70 -4.06 -24.43
C LEU A 190 11.76 -5.05 -24.90
N LEU A 191 11.64 -6.33 -24.52
CA LEU A 191 12.56 -7.41 -24.91
C LEU A 191 12.54 -7.66 -26.42
N MET A 192 11.37 -7.53 -27.08
CA MET A 192 11.25 -7.64 -28.52
C MET A 192 11.66 -6.36 -29.27
N LYS A 193 11.45 -5.19 -28.67
CA LYS A 193 11.69 -3.88 -29.31
C LYS A 193 13.17 -3.51 -29.36
N TYR A 194 13.90 -3.73 -28.27
CA TYR A 194 15.27 -3.26 -28.12
C TYR A 194 16.27 -4.41 -28.18
N ASN A 195 17.48 -4.11 -28.69
CA ASN A 195 18.61 -4.99 -28.48
C ASN A 195 19.16 -4.75 -27.07
N TRP A 196 19.04 -5.73 -26.18
CA TRP A 196 19.40 -5.60 -24.77
C TRP A 196 20.62 -6.47 -24.44
N ARG A 197 21.44 -6.02 -23.47
CA ARG A 197 22.52 -6.82 -22.86
C ARG A 197 22.17 -7.29 -21.45
N LEU A 198 21.29 -6.54 -20.79
CA LEU A 198 20.74 -6.78 -19.46
C LEU A 198 19.31 -6.24 -19.44
N PHE A 199 18.37 -7.05 -18.94
CA PHE A 199 17.01 -6.65 -18.63
C PHE A 199 16.75 -6.96 -17.15
N MET A 200 16.26 -5.97 -16.41
CA MET A 200 15.90 -6.13 -14.99
C MET A 200 14.49 -5.65 -14.77
N MET A 201 13.70 -6.47 -14.08
CA MET A 201 12.33 -6.16 -13.71
C MET A 201 12.13 -6.52 -12.24
N LYS A 202 11.47 -5.62 -11.52
CA LYS A 202 11.03 -5.84 -10.15
C LYS A 202 9.53 -5.60 -10.09
N TRP A 203 8.81 -6.59 -9.58
CA TRP A 203 7.40 -6.47 -9.20
C TRP A 203 7.27 -6.71 -7.71
N HIS A 204 6.48 -5.88 -7.02
CA HIS A 204 6.40 -5.89 -5.56
C HIS A 204 5.24 -6.72 -5.01
N GLY A 205 4.34 -7.21 -5.87
CA GLY A 205 3.10 -7.86 -5.45
C GLY A 205 3.27 -8.96 -4.39
N PRO A 206 4.25 -9.88 -4.50
CA PRO A 206 4.44 -10.93 -3.49
C PRO A 206 4.66 -10.39 -2.07
N ASP A 207 5.36 -9.27 -1.92
CA ASP A 207 5.58 -8.62 -0.61
C ASP A 207 4.27 -8.06 -0.03
N PHE A 208 3.50 -7.35 -0.84
CA PHE A 208 2.19 -6.83 -0.41
C PHE A 208 1.22 -7.97 -0.06
N PHE A 209 1.22 -9.04 -0.85
CA PHE A 209 0.37 -10.20 -0.62
C PHE A 209 0.75 -10.89 0.68
N GLU A 210 2.02 -11.26 0.88
CA GLU A 210 2.45 -12.03 2.05
C GLU A 210 2.33 -11.21 3.35
N HIS A 211 2.62 -9.91 3.33
CA HIS A 211 2.36 -9.04 4.48
C HIS A 211 0.89 -9.07 4.93
N PHE A 212 -0.03 -9.25 3.99
CA PHE A 212 -1.46 -9.31 4.25
C PHE A 212 -1.94 -10.73 4.58
N THR A 213 -1.46 -11.77 3.90
CA THR A 213 -2.10 -13.10 3.89
C THR A 213 -1.32 -14.20 4.60
N LEU A 214 -0.08 -13.97 5.08
CA LEU A 214 0.74 -15.07 5.64
C LEU A 214 0.10 -15.73 6.87
N HIS A 215 -0.70 -14.97 7.62
CA HIS A 215 -1.50 -15.49 8.73
C HIS A 215 -2.56 -16.54 8.34
N LEU A 216 -2.93 -16.60 7.06
CA LEU A 216 -3.96 -17.49 6.53
C LEU A 216 -3.43 -18.91 6.31
N ILE A 217 -2.13 -19.06 6.10
CA ILE A 217 -1.49 -20.35 5.80
C ILE A 217 -0.42 -20.78 6.82
N ASP A 218 0.02 -19.89 7.72
CA ASP A 218 1.04 -20.22 8.72
C ASP A 218 0.39 -20.64 10.06
N PRO A 219 0.50 -21.92 10.48
CA PRO A 219 -0.10 -22.41 11.73
C PRO A 219 0.50 -21.81 13.00
N SER A 220 1.66 -21.16 12.92
CA SER A 220 2.24 -20.44 14.05
C SER A 220 1.52 -19.11 14.32
N HIS A 221 0.77 -18.59 13.36
CA HIS A 221 0.11 -17.31 13.48
C HIS A 221 -1.17 -17.38 14.34
N PRO A 222 -1.38 -16.46 15.30
CA PRO A 222 -2.56 -16.51 16.18
C PRO A 222 -3.93 -16.34 15.51
N LEU A 223 -3.95 -15.83 14.28
CA LEU A 223 -5.15 -15.66 13.46
C LEU A 223 -5.37 -16.80 12.45
N PHE A 224 -4.50 -17.83 12.46
CA PHE A 224 -4.65 -18.97 11.58
C PHE A 224 -5.92 -19.76 11.94
N ASP A 225 -6.72 -20.06 10.92
CA ASP A 225 -7.94 -20.85 11.05
C ASP A 225 -7.80 -22.16 10.24
N PRO A 226 -7.56 -23.30 10.89
CA PRO A 226 -7.38 -24.58 10.19
C PRO A 226 -8.63 -25.02 9.41
N SER A 227 -9.81 -24.48 9.73
CA SER A 227 -11.04 -24.81 8.99
C SER A 227 -11.08 -24.19 7.59
N LYS A 228 -10.27 -23.15 7.34
CA LYS A 228 -10.18 -22.44 6.06
C LYS A 228 -8.93 -22.76 5.27
N GLU A 229 -8.01 -23.54 5.81
CA GLU A 229 -6.68 -23.80 5.24
C GLU A 229 -6.72 -24.09 3.72
N LYS A 230 -7.65 -24.93 3.27
CA LYS A 230 -7.80 -25.21 1.84
C LYS A 230 -8.15 -23.96 1.00
N GLU A 231 -9.15 -23.19 1.43
CA GLU A 231 -9.59 -21.97 0.74
C GLU A 231 -8.44 -20.94 0.68
N GLU A 232 -7.67 -20.83 1.76
CA GLU A 232 -6.55 -19.90 1.85
C GLU A 232 -5.36 -20.35 0.99
N TRP A 233 -5.08 -21.66 0.91
CA TRP A 233 -4.11 -22.20 -0.04
C TRP A 233 -4.55 -22.03 -1.49
N ASP A 234 -5.86 -22.13 -1.78
CA ASP A 234 -6.40 -21.86 -3.12
C ASP A 234 -6.18 -20.38 -3.51
N LEU A 235 -6.32 -19.44 -2.57
CA LEU A 235 -5.98 -18.02 -2.76
C LEU A 235 -4.47 -17.82 -3.04
N TYR A 236 -3.61 -18.50 -2.29
CA TYR A 236 -2.16 -18.48 -2.53
C TYR A 236 -1.81 -19.02 -3.91
N ALA A 237 -2.41 -20.14 -4.31
CA ALA A 237 -2.20 -20.71 -5.64
C ALA A 237 -2.68 -19.76 -6.74
N GLU A 238 -3.82 -19.07 -6.56
CA GLU A 238 -4.27 -18.05 -7.50
C GLU A 238 -3.27 -16.90 -7.62
N PHE A 239 -2.74 -16.41 -6.50
CA PHE A 239 -1.75 -15.34 -6.50
C PHE A 239 -0.44 -15.77 -7.16
N TYR A 240 0.10 -16.93 -6.79
CA TYR A 240 1.36 -17.42 -7.34
C TYR A 240 1.26 -17.82 -8.82
N LYS A 241 0.05 -18.15 -9.32
CA LYS A 241 -0.19 -18.27 -10.76
C LYS A 241 0.05 -16.95 -11.50
N ILE A 242 -0.26 -15.80 -10.89
CA ILE A 242 0.05 -14.48 -11.47
C ILE A 242 1.57 -14.28 -11.58
N CYS A 243 2.33 -14.72 -10.57
CA CYS A 243 3.80 -14.72 -10.62
C CYS A 243 4.33 -15.61 -11.75
N ASP A 244 3.80 -16.83 -11.88
CA ASP A 244 4.15 -17.78 -12.93
C ASP A 244 3.86 -17.21 -14.34
N ASP A 245 2.66 -16.65 -14.55
CA ASP A 245 2.26 -16.00 -15.80
C ASP A 245 3.20 -14.84 -16.18
N LEU A 246 3.68 -14.07 -15.18
CA LEU A 246 4.66 -12.99 -15.39
C LEU A 246 6.01 -13.54 -15.85
N ILE A 247 6.52 -14.60 -15.22
CA ILE A 247 7.77 -15.25 -15.62
C ILE A 247 7.64 -15.83 -17.04
N ALA A 248 6.55 -16.55 -17.31
CA ALA A 248 6.27 -17.12 -18.62
C ALA A 248 6.26 -16.06 -19.72
N SER A 249 5.75 -14.85 -19.45
CA SER A 249 5.74 -13.75 -20.44
C SER A 249 7.13 -13.30 -20.89
N VAL A 250 8.14 -13.46 -20.03
CA VAL A 250 9.55 -13.19 -20.34
C VAL A 250 10.14 -14.38 -21.09
N LEU A 251 9.98 -15.60 -20.56
CA LEU A 251 10.50 -16.83 -21.17
C LEU A 251 10.02 -17.02 -22.61
N ASN A 252 8.77 -16.67 -22.91
CA ASN A 252 8.18 -16.84 -24.23
C ASN A 252 8.76 -15.92 -25.32
N VAL A 253 9.56 -14.91 -24.97
CA VAL A 253 10.12 -13.95 -25.95
C VAL A 253 11.64 -13.87 -25.97
N VAL A 254 12.31 -14.58 -25.06
CA VAL A 254 13.77 -14.64 -25.02
C VAL A 254 14.26 -15.97 -25.59
N ASP A 255 15.46 -15.97 -26.16
CA ASP A 255 16.17 -17.19 -26.55
C ASP A 255 16.88 -17.73 -25.30
N ASP A 256 16.26 -18.70 -24.62
CA ASP A 256 16.73 -19.28 -23.37
C ASP A 256 17.98 -20.17 -23.54
N ASP A 257 18.27 -20.63 -24.76
CA ASP A 257 19.54 -21.31 -25.09
C ASP A 257 20.75 -20.36 -24.99
N ASN A 258 20.53 -19.06 -25.19
CA ASN A 258 21.58 -18.03 -25.21
C ASN A 258 21.45 -16.97 -24.12
N THR A 259 20.47 -17.10 -23.23
CA THR A 259 20.17 -16.10 -22.19
C THR A 259 20.27 -16.72 -20.80
N ILE A 260 21.05 -16.09 -19.92
CA ILE A 260 21.02 -16.42 -18.49
C ILE A 260 19.80 -15.73 -17.87
N ILE A 261 18.92 -16.53 -17.27
CA ILE A 261 17.70 -16.05 -16.61
C ILE A 261 17.82 -16.34 -15.12
N ALA A 262 17.61 -15.30 -14.31
CA ALA A 262 17.61 -15.41 -12.85
C ALA A 262 16.31 -14.85 -12.29
N VAL A 263 15.60 -15.67 -11.52
CA VAL A 263 14.46 -15.26 -10.70
C VAL A 263 14.95 -15.23 -9.27
N VAL A 264 14.99 -14.03 -8.69
CA VAL A 264 15.55 -13.80 -7.36
C VAL A 264 14.55 -12.98 -6.53
N SER A 265 14.62 -13.17 -5.22
CA SER A 265 13.94 -12.32 -4.24
C SER A 265 14.97 -11.50 -3.48
N ASP A 266 14.64 -10.26 -3.14
CA ASP A 266 15.45 -9.41 -2.27
C ASP A 266 15.43 -9.88 -0.82
N HIS A 267 14.36 -10.53 -0.39
CA HIS A 267 14.25 -11.22 0.89
C HIS A 267 13.16 -12.32 0.89
N GLY A 268 13.07 -13.09 1.96
CA GLY A 268 11.92 -13.97 2.24
C GLY A 268 10.89 -13.29 3.15
N HIS A 269 9.87 -14.03 3.54
CA HIS A 269 8.90 -13.61 4.57
C HIS A 269 8.81 -14.63 5.71
N VAL A 270 8.41 -14.12 6.87
CA VAL A 270 8.08 -14.90 8.06
C VAL A 270 6.77 -14.35 8.62
N ALA A 271 5.92 -15.22 9.18
CA ALA A 271 4.67 -14.77 9.78
C ALA A 271 4.94 -13.72 10.86
N ASN A 272 4.16 -12.65 10.86
CA ASN A 272 4.30 -11.57 11.83
C ASN A 272 3.69 -11.97 13.19
N VAL A 273 4.31 -12.96 13.81
CA VAL A 273 3.95 -13.49 15.13
C VAL A 273 4.66 -12.75 16.26
N VAL A 274 5.42 -11.72 15.94
CA VAL A 274 6.30 -11.03 16.90
C VAL A 274 5.54 -9.99 17.70
N TYR A 275 5.90 -9.89 18.97
CA TYR A 275 5.51 -8.76 19.80
C TYR A 275 6.25 -7.52 19.32
N HIS A 276 5.53 -6.59 18.68
CA HIS A 276 6.12 -5.33 18.22
C HIS A 276 6.61 -4.53 19.41
N ILE A 277 7.90 -4.21 19.40
CA ILE A 277 8.51 -3.29 20.36
C ILE A 277 8.90 -2.00 19.65
N GLY A 278 8.68 -0.89 20.33
CA GLY A 278 9.12 0.43 19.92
C GLY A 278 9.82 1.16 21.06
N ASN A 279 9.87 2.48 20.91
CA ASN A 279 10.51 3.37 21.87
C ASN A 279 9.87 3.32 23.27
N GLU A 280 8.66 2.81 23.42
CA GLU A 280 7.99 2.65 24.71
C GLU A 280 8.74 1.74 25.70
N VAL A 281 9.54 0.79 25.20
CA VAL A 281 10.41 -0.03 26.06
C VAL A 281 11.50 0.83 26.69
N LEU A 282 12.16 1.66 25.87
CA LEU A 282 13.21 2.57 26.32
C LEU A 282 12.66 3.66 27.24
N GLU A 283 11.42 4.11 26.99
CA GLU A 283 10.70 5.06 27.86
C GLU A 283 10.47 4.48 29.26
N LYS A 284 10.01 3.22 29.34
CA LYS A 284 9.80 2.54 30.63
C LYS A 284 11.10 2.33 31.40
N ALA A 285 12.22 2.13 30.71
CA ALA A 285 13.54 2.00 31.31
C ALA A 285 14.17 3.36 31.68
N GLY A 286 13.55 4.49 31.32
CA GLY A 286 14.13 5.82 31.55
C GLY A 286 15.28 6.18 30.61
N LEU A 287 15.45 5.43 29.52
CA LEU A 287 16.47 5.66 28.49
C LEU A 287 15.99 6.61 27.39
N LEU A 288 14.67 6.75 27.22
CA LEU A 288 14.05 7.69 26.29
C LEU A 288 13.03 8.56 27.02
N HIS A 289 12.99 9.84 26.66
CA HIS A 289 12.01 10.78 27.18
C HIS A 289 11.28 11.49 26.04
N ARG A 290 9.99 11.73 26.23
CA ARG A 290 9.16 12.56 25.35
C ARG A 290 8.83 13.88 26.01
N ARG A 291 8.65 14.91 25.19
CA ARG A 291 8.02 16.17 25.58
C ARG A 291 6.50 16.00 25.63
N ASP A 292 5.82 17.02 26.15
CA ASP A 292 4.35 17.05 26.25
C ASP A 292 3.65 16.95 24.89
N ASP A 293 4.32 17.35 23.79
CA ASP A 293 3.82 17.23 22.42
C ASP A 293 4.04 15.85 21.78
N GLY A 294 4.63 14.91 22.53
CA GLY A 294 4.95 13.55 22.08
C GLY A 294 6.25 13.42 21.28
N SER A 295 6.93 14.53 20.97
CA SER A 295 8.26 14.51 20.33
C SER A 295 9.33 14.02 21.30
N ILE A 296 10.44 13.49 20.76
CA ILE A 296 11.57 13.03 21.59
C ILE A 296 12.27 14.23 22.24
N ASP A 297 12.46 14.17 23.54
CA ASP A 297 13.30 15.09 24.31
C ASP A 297 14.76 14.59 24.31
N TRP A 298 15.52 15.05 23.33
CA TRP A 298 16.93 14.72 23.16
C TRP A 298 17.82 15.17 24.32
N SER A 299 17.43 16.19 25.09
CA SER A 299 18.21 16.67 26.23
C SER A 299 18.25 15.69 27.41
N ARG A 300 17.35 14.70 27.40
CA ARG A 300 17.20 13.69 28.45
C ARG A 300 17.31 12.27 27.93
N THR A 301 17.20 12.06 26.62
CA THR A 301 17.20 10.75 25.98
C THR A 301 18.62 10.25 25.80
N LYS A 302 18.91 9.06 26.34
CA LYS A 302 20.18 8.34 26.18
C LYS A 302 20.19 7.40 25.00
N ALA A 303 19.06 6.75 24.69
CA ALA A 303 18.96 5.78 23.60
C ALA A 303 17.63 5.90 22.85
N VAL A 304 17.65 5.58 21.55
CA VAL A 304 16.47 5.64 20.68
C VAL A 304 16.45 4.47 19.70
N PHE A 305 15.29 3.86 19.55
CA PHE A 305 15.03 2.87 18.51
C PHE A 305 14.72 3.59 17.18
N LEU A 306 15.55 3.32 16.16
CA LEU A 306 15.40 3.79 14.78
C LEU A 306 15.30 2.58 13.83
N ALA A 307 15.03 2.83 12.55
CA ALA A 307 14.81 1.77 11.56
C ALA A 307 15.96 0.73 11.47
N GLU A 308 17.19 1.14 11.78
CA GLU A 308 18.39 0.30 11.67
C GLU A 308 18.85 -0.31 13.01
N GLY A 309 18.12 -0.08 14.10
CA GLY A 309 18.45 -0.56 15.45
C GLY A 309 18.42 0.55 16.50
N ILE A 310 19.06 0.31 17.65
CA ILE A 310 19.14 1.28 18.74
C ILE A 310 20.39 2.14 18.61
N TRP A 311 20.19 3.45 18.66
CA TRP A 311 21.23 4.47 18.64
C TRP A 311 21.36 5.11 20.01
N ILE A 312 22.59 5.19 20.53
CA ILE A 312 22.91 5.89 21.76
C ILE A 312 23.15 7.36 21.43
N ASN A 313 22.49 8.31 22.10
CA ASN A 313 22.61 9.75 21.89
C ASN A 313 23.97 10.27 22.40
N LEU A 314 25.01 10.06 21.60
CA LEU A 314 26.42 10.18 21.97
C LEU A 314 26.92 11.62 21.80
N LYS A 315 27.52 12.16 22.86
CA LYS A 315 28.10 13.51 22.86
C LYS A 315 29.23 13.62 21.85
N GLY A 316 29.21 14.70 21.07
CA GLY A 316 30.20 14.98 20.03
C GLY A 316 29.95 14.28 18.69
N ARG A 317 29.10 13.24 18.65
CA ARG A 317 28.60 12.64 17.39
C ARG A 317 27.22 13.20 17.03
N ASP A 318 26.31 13.21 18.00
CA ASP A 318 24.93 13.61 17.77
C ASP A 318 24.71 15.07 18.21
N PRO A 319 23.89 15.87 17.50
CA PRO A 319 23.74 17.31 17.75
C PRO A 319 23.32 17.68 19.19
N GLN A 320 22.60 16.78 19.86
CA GLN A 320 22.14 16.94 21.25
C GLN A 320 22.58 15.75 22.11
N GLY A 321 23.73 15.15 21.78
CA GLY A 321 24.31 14.02 22.50
C GLY A 321 24.58 14.33 23.97
N ILE A 322 24.07 13.49 24.87
CA ILE A 322 24.22 13.64 26.32
C ILE A 322 25.05 12.53 26.96
N VAL A 323 25.21 11.39 26.28
CA VAL A 323 26.01 10.26 26.78
C VAL A 323 27.48 10.55 26.48
N GLU A 324 28.34 10.56 27.50
CA GLU A 324 29.78 10.77 27.30
C GLU A 324 30.42 9.58 26.57
N PRO A 325 31.40 9.81 25.68
CA PRO A 325 32.18 8.72 25.10
C PRO A 325 33.02 8.01 26.18
N GLY A 326 33.28 6.72 25.98
CA GLY A 326 34.06 5.90 26.91
C GLY A 326 33.16 5.04 27.80
N GLU A 327 33.38 5.07 29.11
CA GLU A 327 32.72 4.17 30.07
C GLU A 327 31.19 4.33 30.07
N GLU A 328 30.66 5.56 30.16
CA GLU A 328 29.20 5.79 30.14
C GLU A 328 28.55 5.26 28.85
N TYR A 329 29.21 5.45 27.71
CA TYR A 329 28.72 4.90 26.43
C TYR A 329 28.63 3.37 26.46
N GLU A 330 29.63 2.68 27.01
CA GLU A 330 29.60 1.22 27.13
C GLU A 330 28.57 0.73 28.15
N GLU A 331 28.40 1.43 29.28
CA GLU A 331 27.37 1.12 30.27
C GLU A 331 25.95 1.23 29.69
N VAL A 332 25.65 2.31 28.97
CA VAL A 332 24.32 2.49 28.35
C VAL A 332 24.07 1.42 27.28
N ARG A 333 25.09 0.99 26.54
CA ARG A 333 24.94 -0.11 25.58
C ARG A 333 24.60 -1.42 26.27
N ASP A 334 25.31 -1.74 27.35
CA ASP A 334 25.05 -2.96 28.11
C ASP A 334 23.68 -2.92 28.79
N GLU A 335 23.26 -1.76 29.30
CA GLU A 335 21.92 -1.54 29.83
C GLU A 335 20.84 -1.82 28.76
N VAL A 336 20.99 -1.26 27.56
CA VAL A 336 20.08 -1.50 26.43
C VAL A 336 20.07 -2.97 26.01
N ILE A 337 21.25 -3.61 25.91
CA ILE A 337 21.37 -5.01 25.51
C ILE A 337 20.65 -5.93 26.50
N ASN A 338 20.91 -5.75 27.80
CA ASN A 338 20.29 -6.54 28.85
C ASN A 338 18.77 -6.30 28.88
N LEU A 339 18.34 -5.05 28.80
CA LEU A 339 16.92 -4.69 28.74
C LEU A 339 16.20 -5.43 27.62
N LEU A 340 16.77 -5.44 26.40
CA LEU A 340 16.17 -6.10 25.26
C LEU A 340 16.22 -7.64 25.36
N LEU A 341 17.31 -8.21 25.87
CA LEU A 341 17.43 -9.67 26.07
C LEU A 341 16.45 -10.21 27.11
N ASP A 342 16.10 -9.39 28.12
CA ASP A 342 15.13 -9.75 29.16
C ASP A 342 13.66 -9.62 28.71
N LEU A 343 13.40 -8.97 27.57
CA LEU A 343 12.05 -8.82 27.06
C LEU A 343 11.44 -10.17 26.68
N LYS A 344 10.23 -10.40 27.19
CA LYS A 344 9.40 -11.56 26.84
C LYS A 344 8.09 -11.09 26.24
N ASP A 345 7.65 -11.80 25.20
CA ASP A 345 6.31 -11.61 24.67
C ASP A 345 5.29 -11.96 25.77
N PRO A 346 4.44 -11.00 26.21
CA PRO A 346 3.49 -11.24 27.29
C PRO A 346 2.45 -12.31 26.96
N ARG A 347 2.25 -12.64 25.68
CA ARG A 347 1.28 -13.64 25.23
C ARG A 347 1.84 -15.06 25.31
N THR A 348 3.12 -15.24 24.98
CA THR A 348 3.75 -16.56 24.85
C THR A 348 4.78 -16.86 25.93
N GLY A 349 5.26 -15.84 26.66
CA GLY A 349 6.33 -15.93 27.64
C GLY A 349 7.72 -16.18 27.03
N LYS A 350 7.84 -16.23 25.69
CA LYS A 350 9.10 -16.46 24.98
C LYS A 350 9.91 -15.16 24.86
N PRO A 351 11.26 -15.23 24.78
CA PRO A 351 12.09 -14.06 24.51
C PRO A 351 11.67 -13.36 23.21
N VAL A 352 11.60 -12.03 23.23
CA VAL A 352 11.33 -11.23 22.02
C VAL A 352 12.53 -11.24 21.09
N PHE A 353 13.74 -11.16 21.63
CA PHE A 353 14.99 -11.17 20.88
C PHE A 353 15.75 -12.48 21.11
N SER A 354 16.15 -13.14 20.02
CA SER A 354 17.08 -14.27 20.09
C SER A 354 18.54 -13.83 20.20
N LEU A 355 18.85 -12.60 19.76
CA LEU A 355 20.16 -11.98 19.82
C LEU A 355 20.02 -10.47 19.89
N VAL A 356 20.77 -9.85 20.79
CA VAL A 356 21.00 -8.41 20.83
C VAL A 356 22.50 -8.24 20.95
N CYS A 357 23.11 -7.54 20.01
CA CYS A 357 24.56 -7.41 19.95
C CYS A 357 24.95 -6.01 19.52
N ARG A 358 26.22 -5.70 19.75
CA ARG A 358 26.84 -4.45 19.34
C ARG A 358 27.03 -4.44 17.82
N ARG A 359 26.98 -3.26 17.20
CA ARG A 359 27.14 -3.11 15.75
C ARG A 359 28.42 -3.77 15.24
N GLU A 360 29.53 -3.61 15.96
CA GLU A 360 30.83 -4.19 15.60
C GLU A 360 30.89 -5.72 15.70
N GLU A 361 30.03 -6.33 16.52
CA GLU A 361 29.91 -7.78 16.67
C GLU A 361 29.05 -8.37 15.54
N ALA A 362 28.09 -7.61 15.03
CA ALA A 362 27.19 -8.03 13.95
C ALA A 362 27.90 -8.30 12.61
N LYS A 363 29.18 -7.95 12.47
CA LYS A 363 29.99 -8.24 11.26
C LYS A 363 29.98 -9.72 10.89
N ILE A 364 29.96 -10.61 11.88
CA ILE A 364 29.93 -12.07 11.66
C ILE A 364 28.60 -12.54 11.05
N LEU A 365 27.55 -11.70 11.11
CA LEU A 365 26.22 -11.96 10.57
C LEU A 365 26.02 -11.39 9.15
N GLY A 366 27.10 -10.93 8.49
CA GLY A 366 27.03 -10.37 7.13
C GLY A 366 26.45 -8.96 7.05
N ARG A 367 26.30 -8.26 8.18
CA ARG A 367 25.97 -6.82 8.21
C ARG A 367 27.27 -6.04 7.98
N GLU A 368 27.49 -5.55 6.76
CA GLU A 368 28.59 -4.61 6.51
C GLU A 368 28.34 -3.30 7.27
N VAL A 369 29.36 -2.84 7.97
CA VAL A 369 29.34 -1.58 8.71
C VAL A 369 29.73 -0.48 7.70
N SER A 370 28.75 0.13 7.03
CA SER A 370 28.98 1.36 6.26
C SER A 370 28.94 2.58 7.16
#